data_AF-A0AAU3ULN2-F1
#
_entry.id   AF-A0AAU3ULN2-F1
#
_cell.length_a   1.000
_cell.length_b   1.000
_cell.length_c   1.000
_cell.angle_alpha   90.00
_cell.angle_beta   90.00
_cell.angle_gamma   90.00
#
_symmetry.space_group_name_H-M   'P 1'
#
loop_
_entity.id
_entity.type
_entity.pdbx_description
1 polymer ?
#
loop_
_entity_poly.entity_id
_entity_poly.type
_entity_poly.pdbx_seq_one_letter_code
_entity_poly.pdbx_strand_id
1 'polypeptide(L)'
;MTGSARGSMAASARAPGLISGLLLIIFFCTATILAAAPASAAGTVTAVATLDGRAIAGAGARNPVRLDPSRVSQVVVDVANGTDKPISIRRVDVTGHVLGLNFFSYSTTVELTVAAGKTGKLTYRLDPAGLDGQATGLIGSDFTLIGSDGKPLTAEHTVVDVRGSIVSVYGLFGVIIAVLTALAIADAVLTVARQRLSANRWQRGLRLLAPGLGIGLMIGFTASVARWWVPGTALWLSLAGVVAAVFFLVGYLSPTPRQADDLGLDAEDLAAAKELDAHGYPAGPNAPGGPTGGSPPHGGTFPDLVPETPGGGGFSDPRFAAQWETAPEPGRRGVAFPDQGNRGGIRPETETRRIAPGSAPRGLPTVIGPSGPGEGPTVVAPGAPVPGRRVRYSGAGMNDSTVAGPIAPPGPRTGETTIGRSAESGDDEPTIRSVPRDSGSGGAKP
;
A
#
# COMPACT_ATOMS: atom_id res chain seq x y z
N MET A 1 41.77 33.47 63.33
CA MET A 1 41.16 32.15 63.00
C MET A 1 40.42 32.30 61.69
N THR A 2 41.01 31.75 60.64
CA THR A 2 40.63 31.82 59.23
C THR A 2 39.65 30.72 58.88
N GLY A 3 38.52 31.06 58.25
CA GLY A 3 37.52 30.10 57.75
C GLY A 3 37.15 30.40 56.30
N SER A 4 37.90 29.83 55.37
CA SER A 4 37.69 29.92 53.92
C SER A 4 36.80 28.77 53.46
N ALA A 5 35.53 29.03 53.15
CA ALA A 5 34.62 28.06 52.53
C ALA A 5 34.60 28.27 51.01
N ARG A 6 35.43 27.49 50.29
CA ARG A 6 35.32 27.31 48.84
C ARG A 6 34.20 26.32 48.54
N GLY A 7 33.06 26.81 48.07
CA GLY A 7 31.99 25.99 47.50
C GLY A 7 32.39 25.49 46.12
N SER A 8 32.60 24.18 46.01
CA SER A 8 32.97 23.46 44.79
C SER A 8 31.79 23.43 43.80
N MET A 9 31.94 24.10 42.65
CA MET A 9 31.08 23.93 41.48
C MET A 9 31.40 22.58 40.81
N ALA A 10 30.60 21.55 41.12
CA ALA A 10 30.62 20.29 40.38
C ALA A 10 29.80 20.45 39.09
N ALA A 11 30.48 20.78 37.99
CA ALA A 11 29.93 20.74 36.65
C ALA A 11 29.62 19.29 36.25
N SER A 12 28.33 18.94 36.23
CA SER A 12 27.83 17.65 35.75
C SER A 12 27.95 17.57 34.22
N ALA A 13 29.07 17.04 33.74
CA ALA A 13 29.26 16.70 32.33
C ALA A 13 28.40 15.49 31.95
N ARG A 14 27.20 15.74 31.40
CA ARG A 14 26.36 14.69 30.81
C ARG A 14 26.96 14.25 29.48
N ALA A 15 27.45 13.01 29.43
CA ALA A 15 28.03 12.38 28.26
C ALA A 15 26.99 12.12 27.14
N PRO A 16 27.10 12.73 25.95
CA PRO A 16 26.25 12.44 24.80
C PRO A 16 26.86 11.30 23.96
N GLY A 17 26.96 10.09 24.53
CA GLY A 17 27.65 8.96 23.86
C GLY A 17 26.80 7.73 23.58
N LEU A 18 25.76 7.48 24.38
CA LEU A 18 25.11 6.17 24.41
C LEU A 18 23.97 5.99 23.38
N ILE A 19 23.39 7.07 22.86
CA ILE A 19 22.21 6.98 21.97
C ILE A 19 22.62 6.69 20.50
N SER A 20 23.79 7.14 20.05
CA SER A 20 24.28 6.85 18.69
C SER A 20 24.70 5.39 18.48
N GLY A 21 25.17 4.70 19.53
CA GLY A 21 25.60 3.30 19.42
C GLY A 21 24.46 2.31 19.19
N LEU A 22 23.29 2.55 19.80
CA LEU A 22 22.16 1.61 19.73
C LEU A 22 21.47 1.60 18.35
N LEU A 23 21.37 2.75 17.69
CA LEU A 23 20.78 2.87 16.35
C LEU A 23 21.62 2.16 15.27
N LEU A 24 22.96 2.17 15.42
CA LEU A 24 23.87 1.52 14.48
C LEU A 24 23.82 -0.02 14.58
N ILE A 25 23.60 -0.57 15.79
CA ILE A 25 23.52 -2.02 16.03
C ILE A 25 22.22 -2.61 15.46
N ILE A 26 21.09 -1.90 15.58
CA ILE A 26 19.81 -2.36 15.02
C ILE A 26 19.87 -2.39 13.48
N PHE A 27 20.52 -1.40 12.86
CA PHE A 27 20.75 -1.37 11.42
C PHE A 27 21.66 -2.52 10.94
N PHE A 28 22.68 -2.88 11.72
CA PHE A 28 23.60 -3.97 11.37
C PHE A 28 22.98 -5.36 11.55
N CYS A 29 22.13 -5.58 12.56
CA CYS A 29 21.45 -6.87 12.77
C CYS A 29 20.34 -7.16 11.74
N THR A 30 19.75 -6.14 11.11
CA THR A 30 18.77 -6.38 10.02
C THR A 30 19.43 -6.75 8.70
N ALA A 31 20.71 -6.41 8.50
CA ALA A 31 21.43 -6.70 7.26
C ALA A 31 21.92 -8.16 7.14
N THR A 32 22.12 -8.88 8.25
CA THR A 32 22.75 -10.21 8.24
C THR A 32 21.79 -11.38 7.97
N ILE A 33 20.48 -11.17 8.00
CA ILE A 33 19.48 -12.25 7.81
C ILE A 33 19.18 -12.52 6.31
N LEU A 34 19.69 -11.71 5.37
CA LEU A 34 19.38 -11.84 3.94
C LEU A 34 20.40 -12.65 3.09
N ALA A 35 21.44 -13.23 3.67
CA ALA A 35 22.56 -13.83 2.93
C ALA A 35 22.49 -15.36 2.76
N ALA A 36 21.31 -15.94 2.48
CA ALA A 36 21.23 -17.34 2.07
C ALA A 36 21.52 -17.47 0.57
N ALA A 37 22.64 -18.10 0.20
CA ALA A 37 22.98 -18.37 -1.19
C ALA A 37 21.99 -19.38 -1.81
N PRO A 38 21.44 -19.11 -3.01
CA PRO A 38 20.50 -20.03 -3.65
C PRO A 38 21.24 -21.30 -4.10
N ALA A 39 20.69 -22.47 -3.80
CA ALA A 39 21.18 -23.74 -4.32
C ALA A 39 20.82 -23.88 -5.81
N SER A 40 21.81 -24.02 -6.69
CA SER A 40 21.59 -24.26 -8.12
C SER A 40 21.19 -25.71 -8.38
N ALA A 41 19.94 -25.93 -8.80
CA ALA A 41 19.45 -27.23 -9.25
C ALA A 41 19.82 -27.50 -10.72
N ALA A 42 20.21 -28.74 -11.03
CA ALA A 42 20.57 -29.17 -12.38
C ALA A 42 19.31 -29.27 -13.28
N GLY A 43 19.34 -28.57 -14.42
CA GLY A 43 18.25 -28.52 -15.39
C GLY A 43 17.16 -27.53 -14.98
N THR A 44 17.26 -26.29 -15.43
CA THR A 44 16.29 -25.24 -15.10
C THR A 44 15.36 -24.99 -16.29
N VAL A 45 14.06 -24.90 -16.03
CA VAL A 45 13.10 -24.37 -16.99
C VAL A 45 13.30 -22.85 -17.03
N THR A 46 13.63 -22.32 -18.19
CA THR A 46 13.76 -20.87 -18.39
C THR A 46 12.61 -20.39 -19.25
N ALA A 47 12.07 -19.22 -18.94
CA ALA A 47 11.06 -18.56 -19.74
C ALA A 47 11.50 -17.13 -19.97
N VAL A 48 11.35 -16.67 -21.21
CA VAL A 48 11.52 -15.27 -21.59
C VAL A 48 10.16 -14.79 -22.06
N ALA A 49 9.59 -13.84 -21.33
CA ALA A 49 8.29 -13.29 -21.67
C ALA A 49 8.44 -11.84 -22.18
N THR A 50 7.63 -11.51 -23.18
CA THR A 50 7.49 -10.15 -23.69
C THR A 50 6.02 -9.74 -23.66
N LEU A 51 5.77 -8.49 -23.30
CA LEU A 51 4.47 -7.84 -23.37
C LEU A 51 4.55 -6.72 -24.40
N ASP A 52 3.73 -6.78 -25.44
CA ASP A 52 3.72 -5.81 -26.55
C ASP A 52 5.13 -5.61 -27.15
N GLY A 53 5.89 -6.71 -27.26
CA GLY A 53 7.26 -6.73 -27.79
C GLY A 53 8.35 -6.24 -26.82
N ARG A 54 8.00 -5.81 -25.60
CA ARG A 54 8.97 -5.43 -24.55
C ARG A 54 9.23 -6.60 -23.61
N ALA A 55 10.50 -6.94 -23.39
CA ALA A 55 10.89 -7.95 -22.42
C ALA A 55 10.43 -7.59 -21.00
N ILE A 56 9.85 -8.58 -20.32
CA ILE A 56 9.40 -8.50 -18.92
C ILE A 56 10.61 -8.66 -17.98
N ALA A 57 11.57 -9.46 -18.40
CA ALA A 57 12.85 -9.69 -17.73
C ALA A 57 13.65 -8.39 -17.53
N GLY A 58 14.03 -8.12 -16.28
CA GLY A 58 14.83 -6.95 -15.91
C GLY A 58 14.10 -5.61 -16.01
N ALA A 59 12.79 -5.59 -16.28
CA ALA A 59 12.01 -4.37 -16.22
C ALA A 59 11.90 -3.89 -14.77
N GLY A 60 12.35 -2.65 -14.53
CA GLY A 60 12.36 -2.02 -13.22
C GLY A 60 11.71 -0.64 -13.23
N ALA A 61 11.77 0.09 -12.12
CA ALA A 61 11.13 1.40 -11.98
C ALA A 61 11.54 2.43 -13.07
N ARG A 62 12.79 2.39 -13.52
CA ARG A 62 13.31 3.28 -14.59
C ARG A 62 12.86 2.88 -15.99
N ASN A 63 12.51 1.61 -16.19
CA ASN A 63 12.14 1.07 -17.48
C ASN A 63 11.01 0.04 -17.37
N PRO A 64 9.81 0.47 -16.93
CA PRO A 64 8.72 -0.44 -16.64
C PRO A 64 8.07 -0.96 -17.93
N VAL A 65 7.42 -2.12 -17.83
CA VAL A 65 6.55 -2.64 -18.88
C VAL A 65 5.23 -1.87 -18.82
N ARG A 66 4.72 -1.34 -19.94
CA ARG A 66 3.47 -0.58 -19.92
C ARG A 66 2.28 -1.52 -20.08
N LEU A 67 1.26 -1.34 -19.25
CA LEU A 67 -0.01 -2.02 -19.38
C LEU A 67 -1.11 -0.95 -19.45
N ASP A 68 -1.79 -0.90 -20.59
CA ASP A 68 -2.79 0.12 -20.89
C ASP A 68 -4.19 -0.51 -20.78
N PRO A 69 -5.02 -0.12 -19.80
CA PRO A 69 -6.34 -0.72 -19.60
C PRO A 69 -7.28 -0.52 -20.82
N SER A 70 -7.00 0.46 -21.68
CA SER A 70 -7.80 0.73 -22.88
C SER A 70 -7.42 -0.15 -24.08
N ARG A 71 -6.36 -0.96 -23.98
CA ARG A 71 -5.83 -1.75 -25.09
C ARG A 71 -5.54 -3.19 -24.68
N VAL A 72 -5.92 -4.12 -25.54
CA VAL A 72 -5.54 -5.53 -25.40
C VAL A 72 -4.04 -5.65 -25.66
N SER A 73 -3.30 -6.18 -24.69
CA SER A 73 -1.85 -6.41 -24.81
C SER A 73 -1.56 -7.81 -25.33
N GLN A 74 -0.53 -7.94 -26.16
CA GLN A 74 -0.05 -9.23 -26.67
C GLN A 74 1.08 -9.75 -25.78
N VAL A 75 0.90 -10.93 -25.21
CA VAL A 75 1.92 -11.64 -24.44
C VAL A 75 2.55 -12.71 -25.32
N VAL A 76 3.88 -12.72 -25.41
CA VAL A 76 4.64 -13.79 -26.07
C VAL A 76 5.60 -14.38 -25.05
N VAL A 77 5.56 -15.70 -24.87
CA VAL A 77 6.39 -16.43 -23.92
C VAL A 77 7.19 -17.48 -24.68
N ASP A 78 8.51 -17.33 -24.67
CA ASP A 78 9.45 -18.33 -25.19
C ASP A 78 9.94 -19.16 -23.99
N VAL A 79 9.65 -20.46 -24.00
CA VAL A 79 10.01 -21.38 -22.92
C VAL A 79 11.08 -22.33 -23.40
N ALA A 80 12.18 -22.46 -22.67
CA ALA A 80 13.20 -23.47 -22.89
C ALA A 80 13.20 -24.51 -21.76
N ASN A 81 12.97 -25.76 -22.14
CA ASN A 81 13.01 -26.89 -21.21
C ASN A 81 14.41 -27.48 -21.15
N GLY A 82 15.20 -27.06 -20.15
CA GLY A 82 16.54 -27.60 -19.89
C GLY A 82 16.56 -28.94 -19.12
N THR A 83 15.40 -29.56 -18.87
CA THR A 83 15.30 -30.82 -18.12
C THR A 83 15.34 -32.05 -19.04
N ASP A 84 15.48 -33.24 -18.45
CA ASP A 84 15.50 -34.55 -19.12
C ASP A 84 14.08 -35.10 -19.41
N LYS A 85 13.03 -34.42 -18.95
CA LYS A 85 11.62 -34.84 -19.07
C LYS A 85 10.80 -33.79 -19.81
N PRO A 86 9.75 -34.19 -20.55
CA PRO A 86 8.81 -33.22 -21.10
C PRO A 86 8.11 -32.46 -19.96
N ILE A 87 7.95 -31.15 -20.14
CA ILE A 87 7.18 -30.30 -19.23
C ILE A 87 5.87 -29.92 -19.90
N SER A 88 4.78 -29.85 -19.12
CA SER A 88 3.49 -29.38 -19.59
C SER A 88 3.09 -28.15 -18.79
N ILE A 89 2.89 -27.03 -19.49
CA ILE A 89 2.45 -25.76 -18.93
C ILE A 89 0.94 -25.70 -19.10
N ARG A 90 0.25 -25.45 -18.00
CA ARG A 90 -1.22 -25.40 -17.93
C ARG A 90 -1.75 -23.98 -17.80
N ARG A 91 -0.96 -23.09 -17.19
CA ARG A 91 -1.41 -21.74 -16.85
C ARG A 91 -0.26 -20.76 -16.81
N VAL A 92 -0.55 -19.53 -17.19
CA VAL A 92 0.33 -18.40 -16.99
C VAL A 92 -0.40 -17.41 -16.10
N ASP A 93 0.21 -17.10 -14.96
CA ASP A 93 -0.33 -16.20 -13.96
C ASP A 93 0.49 -14.90 -13.96
N VAL A 94 -0.19 -13.75 -14.08
CA VAL A 94 0.39 -12.42 -13.94
C VAL A 94 -0.30 -11.75 -12.76
N THR A 95 0.43 -11.61 -11.65
CA THR A 95 -0.12 -11.05 -10.41
C THR A 95 0.60 -9.77 -10.05
N GLY A 96 -0.16 -8.69 -9.86
CA GLY A 96 0.37 -7.41 -9.38
C GLY A 96 0.22 -7.32 -7.87
N HIS A 97 1.27 -6.85 -7.19
CA HIS A 97 1.33 -6.72 -5.74
C HIS A 97 1.54 -5.27 -5.31
N VAL A 98 0.78 -4.84 -4.31
CA VAL A 98 0.93 -3.53 -3.65
C VAL A 98 0.91 -3.76 -2.15
N LEU A 99 1.98 -3.37 -1.45
CA LEU A 99 2.12 -3.57 0.00
C LEU A 99 1.92 -5.05 0.44
N GLY A 100 2.27 -6.00 -0.41
CA GLY A 100 2.16 -7.44 -0.13
C GLY A 100 0.74 -7.98 -0.29
N LEU A 101 -0.19 -7.16 -0.76
CA LEU A 101 -1.54 -7.56 -1.13
C LEU A 101 -1.61 -7.73 -2.64
N ASN A 102 -2.38 -8.73 -3.09
CA ASN A 102 -2.65 -8.92 -4.51
C ASN A 102 -3.61 -7.83 -4.97
N PHE A 103 -3.15 -7.00 -5.88
CA PHE A 103 -3.93 -5.90 -6.43
C PHE A 103 -4.73 -6.36 -7.66
N PHE A 104 -4.09 -7.11 -8.54
CA PHE A 104 -4.74 -7.76 -9.67
C PHE A 104 -4.12 -9.14 -9.89
N SER A 105 -4.87 -10.05 -10.48
CA SER A 105 -4.36 -11.36 -10.90
C SER A 105 -5.05 -11.78 -12.19
N TYR A 106 -4.25 -11.96 -13.23
CA TYR A 106 -4.67 -12.50 -14.51
C TYR A 106 -4.12 -13.90 -14.66
N SER A 107 -5.02 -14.87 -14.85
CA SER A 107 -4.65 -16.26 -15.06
C SER A 107 -5.16 -16.70 -16.42
N THR A 108 -4.25 -17.04 -17.33
CA THR A 108 -4.59 -17.55 -18.66
C THR A 108 -4.27 -19.03 -18.73
N THR A 109 -5.29 -19.86 -18.99
CA THR A 109 -5.09 -21.29 -19.24
C THR A 109 -4.48 -21.50 -20.61
N VAL A 110 -3.40 -22.26 -20.67
CA VAL A 110 -2.66 -22.58 -21.89
C VAL A 110 -2.32 -24.05 -21.85
N GLU A 111 -2.27 -24.71 -23.01
CA GLU A 111 -1.83 -26.09 -23.09
C GLU A 111 -0.60 -26.14 -23.98
N LEU A 112 0.58 -26.07 -23.37
CA LEU A 112 1.85 -26.16 -24.06
C LEU A 112 2.71 -27.25 -23.44
N THR A 113 3.02 -28.28 -24.23
CA THR A 113 3.96 -29.34 -23.82
C THR A 113 5.28 -29.13 -24.55
N VAL A 114 6.36 -28.93 -23.80
CA VAL A 114 7.70 -28.73 -24.34
C VAL A 114 8.53 -29.97 -24.03
N ALA A 115 8.97 -30.67 -25.07
CA ALA A 115 9.82 -31.86 -24.93
C ALA A 115 11.15 -31.52 -24.23
N ALA A 116 11.78 -32.52 -23.64
CA ALA A 116 13.10 -32.39 -23.01
C ALA A 116 14.13 -31.78 -23.97
N GLY A 117 14.89 -30.78 -23.51
CA GLY A 117 15.89 -30.08 -24.31
C GLY A 117 15.34 -29.25 -25.49
N LYS A 118 14.02 -29.02 -25.57
CA LYS A 118 13.38 -28.23 -26.64
C LYS A 118 12.88 -26.89 -26.13
N THR A 119 12.58 -26.01 -27.09
CA THR A 119 11.94 -24.72 -26.85
C THR A 119 10.51 -24.72 -27.39
N GLY A 120 9.60 -24.07 -26.68
CA GLY A 120 8.22 -23.84 -27.11
C GLY A 120 7.90 -22.35 -27.10
N LYS A 121 6.99 -21.93 -27.97
CA LYS A 121 6.53 -20.54 -28.04
C LYS A 121 5.03 -20.48 -27.81
N LEU A 122 4.62 -19.61 -26.89
CA LEU A 122 3.23 -19.34 -26.54
C LEU A 122 2.92 -17.89 -26.89
N THR A 123 1.75 -17.64 -27.48
CA THR A 123 1.29 -16.27 -27.77
C THR A 123 -0.18 -16.17 -27.43
N TYR A 124 -0.54 -15.20 -26.60
CA TYR A 124 -1.92 -14.96 -26.22
C TYR A 124 -2.19 -13.46 -26.03
N ARG A 125 -3.47 -13.11 -25.92
CA ARG A 125 -3.94 -11.75 -25.69
C ARG A 125 -4.36 -11.61 -24.24
N LEU A 126 -3.83 -10.60 -23.57
CA LEU A 126 -4.19 -10.20 -22.23
C LEU A 126 -5.10 -8.97 -22.34
N ASP A 127 -6.29 -9.04 -21.74
CA ASP A 127 -7.21 -7.92 -21.68
C ASP A 127 -7.15 -7.25 -20.29
N PRO A 128 -6.46 -6.10 -20.17
CA PRO A 128 -6.34 -5.38 -18.91
C PRO A 128 -7.52 -4.46 -18.60
N ALA A 129 -8.66 -4.56 -19.30
CA ALA A 129 -9.81 -3.67 -19.07
C ALA A 129 -10.27 -3.61 -17.60
N GLY A 130 -10.11 -4.69 -16.84
CA GLY A 130 -10.39 -4.73 -15.41
C GLY A 130 -9.51 -3.81 -14.54
N LEU A 131 -8.37 -3.33 -15.05
CA LEU A 131 -7.50 -2.39 -14.34
C LEU A 131 -8.00 -0.95 -14.43
N ASP A 132 -8.93 -0.65 -15.35
CA ASP A 132 -9.49 0.69 -15.46
C ASP A 132 -10.22 1.07 -14.16
N GLY A 133 -9.89 2.23 -13.62
CA GLY A 133 -10.39 2.68 -12.31
C GLY A 133 -9.87 1.91 -11.09
N GLN A 134 -9.17 0.78 -11.24
CA GLN A 134 -8.63 0.04 -10.10
C GLN A 134 -7.21 0.51 -9.75
N ALA A 135 -6.29 0.49 -10.71
CA ALA A 135 -4.87 0.76 -10.46
C ALA A 135 -4.33 1.92 -11.29
N THR A 136 -3.45 2.73 -10.70
CA THR A 136 -2.60 3.66 -11.44
C THR A 136 -1.21 3.71 -10.83
N GLY A 137 -0.17 3.76 -11.67
CA GLY A 137 1.22 3.85 -11.24
C GLY A 137 2.05 2.59 -11.44
N LEU A 138 3.22 2.56 -10.81
CA LEU A 138 4.15 1.44 -10.87
C LEU A 138 3.73 0.34 -9.89
N ILE A 139 3.54 -0.87 -10.41
CA ILE A 139 3.12 -2.03 -9.63
C ILE A 139 4.16 -3.13 -9.85
N GLY A 140 4.77 -3.59 -8.75
CA GLY A 140 5.58 -4.80 -8.77
C GLY A 140 4.69 -5.99 -9.09
N SER A 141 5.06 -6.78 -10.07
CA SER A 141 4.25 -7.89 -10.55
C SER A 141 5.12 -9.14 -10.69
N ASP A 142 4.51 -10.30 -10.52
CA ASP A 142 5.16 -11.58 -10.71
C ASP A 142 4.51 -12.30 -11.89
N PHE A 143 5.36 -12.73 -12.82
CA PHE A 143 4.99 -13.53 -13.97
C PHE A 143 5.36 -14.98 -13.70
N THR A 144 4.37 -15.84 -13.52
CA THR A 144 4.57 -17.24 -13.10
C THR A 144 4.02 -18.19 -14.14
N LEU A 145 4.85 -19.13 -14.60
CA LEU A 145 4.38 -20.28 -15.38
C LEU A 145 4.04 -21.42 -14.43
N ILE A 146 2.83 -21.96 -14.57
CA ILE A 146 2.35 -23.07 -13.76
C ILE A 146 2.24 -24.33 -14.59
N GLY A 147 2.84 -25.40 -14.06
CA GLY A 147 2.83 -26.72 -14.66
C GLY A 147 1.48 -27.41 -14.57
N SER A 148 1.36 -28.57 -15.22
CA SER A 148 0.17 -29.43 -15.15
C SER A 148 -0.12 -29.94 -13.73
N ASP A 149 0.91 -30.04 -12.89
CA ASP A 149 0.83 -30.40 -11.47
C ASP A 149 0.38 -29.25 -10.55
N GLY A 150 0.19 -28.05 -11.10
CA GLY A 150 -0.18 -26.85 -10.35
C GLY A 150 0.98 -26.18 -9.63
N LYS A 151 2.23 -26.63 -9.83
CA LYS A 151 3.41 -25.98 -9.22
C LYS A 151 4.00 -24.92 -10.14
N PRO A 152 4.59 -23.85 -9.58
CA PRO A 152 5.31 -22.87 -10.38
C PRO A 152 6.57 -23.51 -10.98
N LEU A 153 6.68 -23.47 -12.30
CA LEU A 153 7.86 -23.93 -13.04
C LEU A 153 8.96 -22.86 -13.06
N THR A 154 8.55 -21.61 -13.23
CA THR A 154 9.40 -20.43 -13.13
C THR A 154 8.56 -19.23 -12.73
N ALA A 155 9.18 -18.30 -12.01
CA ALA A 155 8.59 -17.04 -11.60
C ALA A 155 9.60 -15.92 -11.89
N GLU A 156 9.13 -14.87 -12.54
CA GLU A 156 9.94 -13.71 -12.90
C GLU A 156 9.30 -12.44 -12.35
N HIS A 157 10.08 -11.70 -11.58
CA HIS A 157 9.65 -10.42 -11.05
C HIS A 157 9.78 -9.32 -12.11
N THR A 158 8.78 -8.47 -12.22
CA THR A 158 8.74 -7.37 -13.18
C THR A 158 8.04 -6.15 -12.61
N VAL A 159 8.32 -4.97 -13.15
CA VAL A 159 7.60 -3.74 -12.80
C VAL A 159 6.73 -3.30 -13.96
N VAL A 160 5.43 -3.20 -13.70
CA VAL A 160 4.42 -2.77 -14.67
C VAL A 160 3.98 -1.34 -14.37
N ASP A 161 3.97 -0.47 -15.39
CA ASP A 161 3.37 0.88 -15.35
C ASP A 161 1.93 0.78 -15.84
N VAL A 162 0.98 0.81 -14.90
CA VAL A 162 -0.46 0.80 -15.20
C VAL A 162 -0.93 2.24 -15.34
N ARG A 163 -1.43 2.60 -16.52
CA ARG A 163 -1.98 3.93 -16.80
C ARG A 163 -3.49 3.97 -16.61
N GLY A 164 -3.94 3.82 -15.37
CA GLY A 164 -5.33 4.03 -15.01
C GLY A 164 -5.65 5.46 -14.56
N SER A 165 -6.88 5.67 -14.09
CA SER A 165 -7.36 6.96 -13.59
C SER A 165 -6.69 7.39 -12.27
N ILE A 166 -6.52 8.70 -12.09
CA ILE A 166 -6.06 9.31 -10.82
C ILE A 166 -7.11 9.11 -9.71
N VAL A 167 -8.38 8.91 -10.08
CA VAL A 167 -9.50 8.58 -9.18
C VAL A 167 -9.55 7.06 -8.88
N SER A 168 -8.44 6.35 -9.10
CA SER A 168 -8.37 4.92 -8.81
C SER A 168 -8.44 4.63 -7.31
N VAL A 169 -8.79 3.39 -6.97
CA VAL A 169 -8.80 2.89 -5.59
C VAL A 169 -7.45 3.15 -4.90
N TYR A 170 -6.34 3.00 -5.64
CA TYR A 170 -5.00 3.31 -5.14
C TYR A 170 -4.79 4.80 -4.84
N GLY A 171 -5.23 5.68 -5.73
CA GLY A 171 -5.19 7.13 -5.50
C GLY A 171 -6.01 7.54 -4.29
N LEU A 172 -7.24 7.02 -4.17
CA LEU A 172 -8.13 7.27 -3.04
C LEU A 172 -7.52 6.79 -1.72
N PHE A 173 -6.90 5.61 -1.70
CA PHE A 173 -6.19 5.10 -0.54
C PHE A 173 -5.06 6.04 -0.09
N GLY A 174 -4.27 6.55 -1.05
CA GLY A 174 -3.24 7.56 -0.77
C GLY A 174 -3.82 8.84 -0.15
N VAL A 175 -4.95 9.32 -0.66
CA VAL A 175 -5.66 10.50 -0.11
C VAL A 175 -6.16 10.23 1.32
N ILE A 176 -6.74 9.06 1.58
CA ILE A 176 -7.20 8.69 2.93
C ILE A 176 -6.01 8.67 3.90
N ILE A 177 -4.88 8.05 3.53
CA ILE A 177 -3.67 8.06 4.35
C ILE A 177 -3.19 9.49 4.59
N ALA A 178 -3.19 10.34 3.56
CA ALA A 178 -2.78 11.73 3.68
C ALA A 178 -3.64 12.51 4.69
N VAL A 179 -4.96 12.37 4.60
CA VAL A 179 -5.92 13.02 5.50
C VAL A 179 -5.77 12.49 6.92
N LEU A 180 -5.70 11.17 7.12
CA LEU A 180 -5.51 10.57 8.44
C LEU A 180 -4.18 11.00 9.07
N THR A 181 -3.12 11.09 8.27
CA THR A 181 -1.81 11.57 8.73
C THR A 181 -1.89 13.04 9.14
N ALA A 182 -2.56 13.89 8.35
CA ALA A 182 -2.77 15.29 8.67
C ALA A 182 -3.57 15.47 9.97
N LEU A 183 -4.64 14.68 10.17
CA LEU A 183 -5.42 14.68 11.40
C LEU A 183 -4.59 14.21 12.61
N ALA A 184 -3.77 13.17 12.45
CA ALA A 184 -2.88 12.70 13.50
C ALA A 184 -1.82 13.74 13.88
N ILE A 185 -1.28 14.47 12.90
CA ILE A 185 -0.36 15.58 13.13
C ILE A 185 -1.07 16.72 13.85
N ALA A 186 -2.29 17.09 13.42
CA ALA A 186 -3.07 18.16 14.03
C ALA A 186 -3.41 17.82 15.50
N ASP A 187 -3.82 16.59 15.79
CA ASP A 187 -4.09 16.14 17.17
C ASP A 187 -2.83 16.18 18.05
N ALA A 188 -1.68 15.74 17.50
CA ALA A 188 -0.41 15.83 18.19
C ALA A 188 -0.03 17.29 18.50
N VAL A 189 -0.17 18.20 17.53
CA VAL A 189 0.10 19.63 17.70
C VAL A 189 -0.85 20.25 18.72
N LEU A 190 -2.15 19.97 18.64
CA LEU A 190 -3.15 20.48 19.59
C LEU A 190 -2.89 19.97 21.02
N THR A 191 -2.47 18.72 21.18
CA THR A 191 -2.11 18.14 22.47
C THR A 191 -0.89 18.83 23.08
N VAL A 192 0.13 19.11 22.27
CA VAL A 192 1.32 19.85 22.69
C VAL A 192 0.96 21.29 23.04
N ALA A 193 0.16 21.97 22.20
CA ALA A 193 -0.27 23.34 22.42
C ALA A 193 -1.10 23.50 23.71
N ARG A 194 -1.95 22.53 24.03
CA ARG A 194 -2.75 22.50 25.26
C ARG A 194 -1.95 22.12 26.51
N GLN A 195 -0.64 21.85 26.39
CA GLN A 195 0.22 21.37 27.47
C GLN A 195 -0.31 20.11 28.18
N ARG A 196 -1.20 19.34 27.53
CA ARG A 196 -1.82 18.12 28.08
C ARG A 196 -1.02 16.85 27.75
N LEU A 197 0.31 16.99 27.75
CA LEU A 197 1.18 15.83 27.63
C LEU A 197 1.12 15.05 28.93
N SER A 198 0.83 13.76 28.86
CA SER A 198 0.77 12.96 30.08
C SER A 198 2.14 12.91 30.73
N ALA A 199 2.19 12.87 32.06
CA ALA A 199 3.44 12.74 32.80
C ALA A 199 4.19 11.44 32.43
N ASN A 200 3.48 10.44 31.91
CA ASN A 200 4.05 9.18 31.49
C ASN A 200 4.76 9.30 30.13
N ARG A 201 6.10 9.17 30.15
CA ARG A 201 6.97 9.20 28.97
C ARG A 201 6.55 8.22 27.88
N TRP A 202 6.10 7.03 28.28
CA TRP A 202 5.67 5.97 27.36
C TRP A 202 4.43 6.38 26.55
N GLN A 203 3.42 6.93 27.23
CA GLN A 203 2.18 7.40 26.57
C GLN A 203 2.44 8.54 25.60
N ARG A 204 3.36 9.47 25.92
CA ARG A 204 3.77 10.54 24.99
C ARG A 204 4.44 9.98 23.75
N GLY A 205 5.33 8.99 23.90
CA GLY A 205 5.92 8.27 22.77
C GLY A 205 4.85 7.62 21.89
N LEU A 206 3.92 6.87 22.49
CA LEU A 206 2.82 6.21 21.76
C LEU A 206 1.94 7.21 21.00
N ARG A 207 1.70 8.41 21.53
CA ARG A 207 0.94 9.45 20.83
C ARG A 207 1.63 9.96 19.57
N LEU A 208 2.96 10.08 19.56
CA LEU A 208 3.71 10.49 18.37
C LEU A 208 3.99 9.34 17.40
N LEU A 209 3.84 8.09 17.82
CA LEU A 209 4.04 6.92 16.97
C LEU A 209 3.07 6.92 15.77
N ALA A 210 1.78 7.21 16.01
CA ALA A 210 0.75 7.21 14.97
C ALA A 210 1.04 8.19 13.81
N PRO A 211 1.31 9.49 14.04
CA PRO A 211 1.70 10.39 12.96
C PRO A 211 3.04 10.01 12.32
N GLY A 212 3.99 9.46 13.08
CA GLY A 212 5.25 8.94 12.53
C GLY A 212 5.03 7.80 11.52
N LEU A 213 4.13 6.85 11.83
CA LEU A 213 3.76 5.79 10.91
C LEU A 213 3.10 6.36 9.65
N GLY A 214 2.17 7.30 9.80
CA GLY A 214 1.51 7.98 8.69
C GLY A 214 2.48 8.69 7.75
N ILE A 215 3.44 9.43 8.31
CA ILE A 215 4.50 10.12 7.53
C ILE A 215 5.38 9.12 6.80
N GLY A 216 5.80 8.04 7.46
CA GLY A 216 6.61 6.99 6.82
C GLY A 216 5.89 6.35 5.64
N LEU A 217 4.59 6.07 5.79
CA LEU A 217 3.75 5.56 4.70
C LEU A 217 3.59 6.59 3.57
N MET A 218 3.38 7.87 3.89
CA MET A 218 3.25 8.94 2.89
C MET A 218 4.53 9.14 2.08
N ILE A 219 5.71 9.03 2.71
CA ILE A 219 7.00 9.10 2.01
C ILE A 219 7.13 7.93 1.02
N GLY A 220 6.85 6.70 1.47
CA GLY A 220 6.87 5.53 0.59
C GLY A 220 5.90 5.67 -0.59
N PHE A 221 4.69 6.18 -0.32
CA PHE A 221 3.66 6.39 -1.34
C PHE A 221 4.10 7.44 -2.36
N THR A 222 4.58 8.59 -1.88
CA THR A 222 5.05 9.69 -2.73
C THR A 222 6.23 9.24 -3.59
N ALA A 223 7.17 8.48 -3.04
CA ALA A 223 8.30 7.92 -3.80
C ALA A 223 7.84 6.94 -4.90
N SER A 224 6.79 6.14 -4.62
CA SER A 224 6.17 5.23 -5.59
C SER A 224 5.48 5.99 -6.73
N VAL A 225 4.65 6.98 -6.39
CA VAL A 225 3.95 7.83 -7.38
C VAL A 225 4.92 8.66 -8.20
N ALA A 226 5.96 9.21 -7.57
CA ALA A 226 7.03 9.95 -8.24
C ALA A 226 7.94 9.05 -9.11
N ARG A 227 7.71 7.73 -9.10
CA ARG A 227 8.46 6.73 -9.88
C ARG A 227 9.94 6.69 -9.52
N TRP A 228 10.30 7.16 -8.33
CA TRP A 228 11.69 7.12 -7.86
C TRP A 228 12.07 5.72 -7.41
N TRP A 229 11.11 4.99 -6.83
CA TRP A 229 11.38 3.70 -6.21
C TRP A 229 10.10 2.86 -6.05
N VAL A 230 10.22 1.53 -6.21
CA VAL A 230 9.16 0.56 -5.92
C VAL A 230 9.68 -0.33 -4.78
N PRO A 231 9.45 0.02 -3.51
CA PRO A 231 9.95 -0.76 -2.40
C PRO A 231 9.15 -2.06 -2.28
N GLY A 232 9.83 -3.18 -2.01
CA GLY A 232 9.14 -4.39 -1.57
C GLY A 232 8.41 -4.17 -0.24
N THR A 233 7.43 -5.02 0.09
CA THR A 233 6.61 -4.90 1.30
C THR A 233 7.44 -4.78 2.57
N ALA A 234 8.48 -5.61 2.70
CA ALA A 234 9.37 -5.59 3.86
C ALA A 234 10.06 -4.23 4.04
N LEU A 235 10.44 -3.60 2.94
CA LEU A 235 11.13 -2.33 2.91
C LEU A 235 10.20 -1.16 3.22
N TRP A 236 8.95 -1.24 2.72
CA TRP A 236 7.87 -0.34 3.10
C TRP A 236 7.59 -0.36 4.60
N LEU A 237 7.43 -1.56 5.17
CA LEU A 237 7.18 -1.73 6.61
C LEU A 237 8.39 -1.30 7.44
N SER A 238 9.60 -1.54 6.94
CA SER A 238 10.83 -1.08 7.58
C SER A 238 10.92 0.44 7.60
N LEU A 239 10.64 1.11 6.47
CA LEU A 239 10.63 2.57 6.38
C LEU A 239 9.59 3.17 7.33
N ALA A 240 8.34 2.69 7.27
CA ALA A 240 7.28 3.16 8.16
C ALA A 240 7.62 2.91 9.64
N GLY A 241 8.18 1.73 9.96
CA GLY A 241 8.61 1.37 11.31
C GLY A 241 9.75 2.26 11.82
N VAL A 242 10.74 2.58 10.99
CA VAL A 242 11.86 3.47 11.35
C VAL A 242 11.34 4.89 11.62
N VAL A 243 10.50 5.45 10.74
CA VAL A 243 9.94 6.79 10.95
C VAL A 243 9.06 6.82 12.20
N ALA A 244 8.22 5.80 12.40
CA ALA A 244 7.41 5.66 13.61
C ALA A 244 8.27 5.56 14.89
N ALA A 245 9.36 4.80 14.86
CA ALA A 245 10.29 4.67 15.98
C ALA A 245 10.99 5.99 16.31
N VAL A 246 11.40 6.76 15.29
CA VAL A 246 11.99 8.11 15.48
C VAL A 246 11.00 9.04 16.16
N PHE A 247 9.76 9.11 15.66
CA PHE A 247 8.73 9.95 16.26
C PHE A 247 8.35 9.50 17.68
N PHE A 248 8.26 8.20 17.91
CA PHE A 248 8.09 7.65 19.25
C PHE A 248 9.22 8.10 20.19
N LEU A 249 10.48 8.02 19.73
CA LEU A 249 11.65 8.43 20.52
C LEU A 249 11.63 9.93 20.81
N VAL A 250 11.26 10.76 19.84
CA VAL A 250 11.06 12.21 20.02
C VAL A 250 9.99 12.47 21.10
N GLY A 251 8.88 11.74 21.07
CA GLY A 251 7.81 11.86 22.06
C GLY A 251 8.23 11.37 23.45
N TYR A 252 8.98 10.28 23.50
CA TYR A 252 9.50 9.70 24.73
C TYR A 252 10.51 10.61 25.42
N LEU A 253 11.44 11.18 24.65
CA LEU A 253 12.49 12.09 25.11
C LEU A 253 12.03 13.54 25.29
N SER A 254 10.81 13.88 24.82
CA SER A 254 10.26 15.22 25.00
C SER A 254 10.31 15.64 26.48
N PRO A 255 10.79 16.85 26.81
CA PRO A 255 10.81 17.33 28.19
C PRO A 255 9.42 17.22 28.82
N THR A 256 9.35 16.71 30.05
CA THR A 256 8.11 16.78 30.82
C THR A 256 7.84 18.24 31.14
N PRO A 257 6.65 18.78 30.84
CA PRO A 257 6.26 20.07 31.38
C PRO A 257 6.47 20.01 32.89
N ARG A 258 7.20 20.95 33.47
CA ARG A 258 7.30 21.05 34.92
C ARG A 258 5.87 21.21 35.44
N GLN A 259 5.46 20.34 36.35
CA GLN A 259 4.18 20.51 37.03
C GLN A 259 4.22 21.88 37.72
N ALA A 260 3.10 22.59 37.76
CA ALA A 260 3.03 23.88 38.46
C ALA A 260 3.44 23.77 39.95
N ASP A 261 3.34 22.56 40.52
CA ASP A 261 3.84 22.22 41.86
C ASP A 261 5.37 22.33 41.98
N ASP A 262 6.09 22.34 40.86
CA ASP A 262 7.56 22.48 40.76
C ASP A 262 7.97 23.93 40.44
N LEU A 263 7.05 24.90 40.53
CA LEU A 263 7.35 26.35 40.47
C LEU A 263 8.13 26.85 41.70
N GLY A 264 8.50 25.95 42.62
CA GLY A 264 9.15 26.31 43.87
C GLY A 264 8.20 26.97 44.86
N LEU A 265 6.89 26.87 44.64
CA LEU A 265 5.89 27.18 45.65
C LEU A 265 6.05 26.14 46.75
N ASP A 266 6.48 26.58 47.92
CA ASP A 266 6.60 25.70 49.06
C ASP A 266 5.20 25.23 49.51
N ALA A 267 5.18 24.28 50.44
CA ALA A 267 3.92 23.75 50.96
C ALA A 267 3.06 24.86 51.62
N GLU A 268 3.68 25.94 52.08
CA GLU A 268 3.00 27.12 52.63
C GLU A 268 2.34 27.95 51.53
N ASP A 269 3.00 28.20 50.41
CA ASP A 269 2.41 28.90 49.26
C ASP A 269 1.24 28.11 48.65
N LEU A 270 1.37 26.78 48.57
CA LEU A 270 0.30 25.90 48.10
C LEU A 270 -0.88 25.82 49.10
N ALA A 271 -0.58 25.81 50.41
CA ALA A 271 -1.61 25.88 51.44
C ALA A 271 -2.30 27.24 51.44
N ALA A 272 -1.55 28.33 51.31
CA ALA A 272 -2.06 29.69 51.22
C ALA A 272 -2.92 29.89 49.97
N ALA A 273 -2.51 29.35 48.83
CA ALA A 273 -3.32 29.38 47.61
C ALA A 273 -4.62 28.58 47.76
N LYS A 274 -4.58 27.38 48.36
CA LYS A 274 -5.79 26.60 48.68
C LYS A 274 -6.67 27.27 49.71
N GLU A 275 -6.08 27.94 50.68
CA GLU A 275 -6.80 28.68 51.71
C GLU A 275 -7.48 29.92 51.10
N LEU A 276 -6.81 30.63 50.18
CA LEU A 276 -7.41 31.73 49.42
C LEU A 276 -8.63 31.28 48.59
N ASP A 277 -8.53 30.09 47.97
CA ASP A 277 -9.60 29.49 47.16
C ASP A 277 -10.76 28.97 48.05
N ALA A 278 -10.43 28.38 49.21
CA ALA A 278 -11.39 27.86 50.18
C ALA A 278 -12.14 28.96 50.95
N HIS A 279 -11.49 30.10 51.21
CA HIS A 279 -12.15 31.30 51.74
C HIS A 279 -13.07 31.96 50.72
N GLY A 280 -13.17 31.38 49.51
CA GLY A 280 -14.15 31.75 48.52
C GLY A 280 -14.05 33.22 48.19
N TYR A 281 -12.83 33.78 48.09
CA TYR A 281 -12.63 35.06 47.43
C TYR A 281 -13.27 34.88 46.05
N PRO A 282 -14.49 35.42 45.84
CA PRO A 282 -15.10 35.28 44.54
C PRO A 282 -14.11 35.95 43.59
N ALA A 283 -13.77 35.31 42.47
CA ALA A 283 -13.12 36.01 41.37
C ALA A 283 -13.99 37.24 41.11
N GLY A 284 -13.55 38.40 41.60
CA GLY A 284 -14.48 39.44 42.01
C GLY A 284 -15.35 39.84 40.83
N PRO A 285 -16.69 39.81 40.93
CA PRO A 285 -17.54 40.29 39.84
C PRO A 285 -17.43 41.80 39.63
N ASN A 286 -16.65 42.51 40.44
CA ASN A 286 -16.34 43.92 40.28
C ASN A 286 -14.89 44.14 40.73
N ALA A 287 -13.98 44.42 39.80
CA ALA A 287 -12.88 45.32 40.11
C ALA A 287 -13.54 46.68 40.43
N PRO A 288 -13.56 47.14 41.69
CA PRO A 288 -14.14 48.42 42.05
C PRO A 288 -13.27 49.50 41.41
N GLY A 289 -13.92 50.50 40.82
CA GLY A 289 -13.29 51.58 40.09
C GLY A 289 -12.00 52.06 40.74
N GLY A 290 -10.93 52.09 39.93
CA GLY A 290 -9.80 52.96 40.23
C GLY A 290 -10.32 54.35 40.60
N PRO A 291 -9.60 55.08 41.48
CA PRO A 291 -10.05 56.37 41.96
C PRO A 291 -10.46 57.22 40.77
N THR A 292 -11.67 57.77 40.82
CA THR A 292 -12.07 58.93 40.03
C THR A 292 -11.12 60.05 40.40
N GLY A 293 -9.92 60.04 39.81
CA GLY A 293 -9.01 61.16 39.80
C GLY A 293 -9.75 62.28 39.12
N GLY A 294 -9.97 63.36 39.88
CA GLY A 294 -10.49 64.60 39.35
C GLY A 294 -9.74 64.95 38.08
N SER A 295 -10.50 65.32 37.06
CA SER A 295 -10.01 65.86 35.81
C SER A 295 -8.92 66.89 36.09
N PRO A 296 -7.65 66.70 35.66
CA PRO A 296 -6.77 67.83 35.52
C PRO A 296 -7.38 68.77 34.46
N PRO A 297 -7.50 70.08 34.73
CA PRO A 297 -7.96 71.02 33.72
C PRO A 297 -6.81 71.26 32.75
N HIS A 298 -6.60 70.36 31.79
CA HIS A 298 -5.66 70.59 30.70
C HIS A 298 -6.39 70.50 29.36
N GLY A 299 -6.66 71.68 28.82
CA GLY A 299 -6.74 71.86 27.39
C GLY A 299 -5.43 71.38 26.77
N GLY A 300 -5.53 70.39 25.90
CA GLY A 300 -4.42 69.78 25.20
C GLY A 300 -4.99 68.84 24.16
N THR A 301 -5.20 69.37 22.97
CA THR A 301 -5.58 68.63 21.76
C THR A 301 -4.54 67.56 21.45
N PHE A 302 -4.91 66.29 21.60
CA PHE A 302 -4.23 65.18 20.91
C PHE A 302 -5.27 64.41 20.10
N PRO A 303 -4.99 64.12 18.81
CA PRO A 303 -5.95 63.53 17.89
C PRO A 303 -6.13 62.02 18.11
N ASP A 304 -7.35 61.59 17.80
CA ASP A 304 -7.89 60.24 17.75
C ASP A 304 -6.91 59.17 17.26
N LEU A 305 -6.76 58.11 18.05
CA LEU A 305 -6.45 56.79 17.54
C LEU A 305 -7.51 55.82 18.06
N VAL A 306 -8.44 55.50 17.16
CA VAL A 306 -9.49 54.49 17.31
C VAL A 306 -8.86 53.10 17.19
N PRO A 307 -9.00 52.20 18.17
CA PRO A 307 -8.76 50.77 17.94
C PRO A 307 -10.05 50.14 17.42
N GLU A 308 -9.98 49.59 16.20
CA GLU A 308 -11.01 48.74 15.61
C GLU A 308 -11.24 47.48 16.45
N THR A 309 -12.50 47.15 16.69
CA THR A 309 -12.98 45.93 17.34
C THR A 309 -13.24 44.84 16.29
N PRO A 310 -12.62 43.65 16.35
CA PRO A 310 -13.12 42.48 15.63
C PRO A 310 -14.11 41.71 16.52
N GLY A 311 -15.37 41.65 16.07
CA GLY A 311 -16.48 41.00 16.77
C GLY A 311 -16.32 39.48 16.92
N GLY A 312 -16.54 39.00 18.13
CA GLY A 312 -16.77 37.59 18.44
C GLY A 312 -18.26 37.31 18.63
N GLY A 313 -18.85 36.56 17.70
CA GLY A 313 -20.18 35.99 17.84
C GLY A 313 -20.16 34.78 18.78
N GLY A 314 -20.99 34.82 19.82
CA GLY A 314 -21.19 33.71 20.75
C GLY A 314 -22.09 32.62 20.17
N PHE A 315 -21.71 31.37 20.40
CA PHE A 315 -22.61 30.22 20.34
C PHE A 315 -22.34 29.36 21.58
N SER A 316 -23.26 29.41 22.52
CA SER A 316 -23.33 28.54 23.69
C SER A 316 -24.66 27.80 23.64
N ASP A 317 -24.63 26.52 23.27
CA ASP A 317 -25.78 25.62 23.36
C ASP A 317 -25.46 24.48 24.36
N PRO A 318 -26.14 24.41 25.52
CA PRO A 318 -25.89 23.40 26.53
C PRO A 318 -26.85 22.22 26.37
N ARG A 319 -26.58 21.30 25.45
CA ARG A 319 -27.39 20.06 25.29
C ARG A 319 -26.60 18.75 25.12
N PHE A 320 -25.28 18.75 25.32
CA PHE A 320 -24.44 17.55 25.18
C PHE A 320 -23.67 17.17 26.46
N ALA A 321 -24.34 17.19 27.60
CA ALA A 321 -23.78 16.71 28.86
C ALA A 321 -24.65 15.61 29.49
N ALA A 322 -24.64 14.43 28.88
CA ALA A 322 -24.97 13.18 29.56
C ALA A 322 -24.33 12.02 28.80
N GLN A 323 -23.87 11.02 29.56
CA GLN A 323 -23.39 9.72 29.09
C GLN A 323 -21.88 9.61 28.78
N TRP A 324 -21.07 9.70 29.84
CA TRP A 324 -19.91 8.81 29.93
C TRP A 324 -20.12 7.89 31.14
N GLU A 325 -20.09 6.59 30.84
CA GLU A 325 -20.35 5.49 31.75
C GLU A 325 -19.31 5.38 32.86
N THR A 326 -19.79 5.09 34.05
CA THR A 326 -19.04 4.67 35.22
C THR A 326 -18.24 3.40 34.93
N ALA A 327 -16.91 3.47 35.07
CA ALA A 327 -16.05 2.29 35.13
C ALA A 327 -16.31 1.49 36.43
N PRO A 328 -16.37 0.15 36.40
CA PRO A 328 -16.56 -0.64 37.61
C PRO A 328 -15.27 -0.74 38.44
N GLU A 329 -15.41 -0.58 39.75
CA GLU A 329 -14.34 -0.80 40.74
C GLU A 329 -13.87 -2.27 40.76
N PRO A 330 -12.56 -2.54 40.85
CA PRO A 330 -12.05 -3.88 41.08
C PRO A 330 -12.08 -4.18 42.58
N GLY A 331 -13.02 -5.01 43.06
CA GLY A 331 -12.93 -5.46 44.46
C GLY A 331 -14.07 -6.20 45.14
N ARG A 332 -15.24 -6.43 44.54
CA ARG A 332 -16.32 -7.14 45.26
C ARG A 332 -16.36 -8.64 44.97
N ARG A 333 -15.86 -9.41 45.95
CA ARG A 333 -16.15 -10.84 46.14
C ARG A 333 -17.61 -11.04 46.53
N GLY A 334 -18.27 -11.95 45.82
CA GLY A 334 -19.23 -12.90 46.37
C GLY A 334 -20.69 -12.50 46.30
N VAL A 335 -21.41 -13.04 45.30
CA VAL A 335 -22.75 -13.59 45.51
C VAL A 335 -22.93 -14.78 44.56
N ALA A 336 -23.30 -15.92 45.12
CA ALA A 336 -23.58 -17.14 44.39
C ALA A 336 -24.87 -17.00 43.56
N PHE A 337 -24.84 -17.44 42.31
CA PHE A 337 -26.04 -17.70 41.51
C PHE A 337 -26.19 -19.21 41.28
N PRO A 338 -27.43 -19.72 41.29
CA PRO A 338 -27.69 -21.15 41.20
C PRO A 338 -27.56 -21.68 39.79
N ASP A 339 -27.21 -22.95 39.77
CA ASP A 339 -27.18 -23.92 38.70
C ASP A 339 -28.41 -23.83 37.77
N GLN A 340 -28.16 -23.56 36.48
CA GLN A 340 -29.10 -23.85 35.42
C GLN A 340 -28.33 -24.42 34.24
N GLY A 341 -28.40 -25.74 34.13
CA GLY A 341 -27.74 -26.48 33.07
C GLY A 341 -28.27 -26.17 31.68
N ASN A 342 -27.49 -26.64 30.71
CA ASN A 342 -27.90 -27.39 29.51
C ASN A 342 -27.33 -26.81 28.20
N ARG A 343 -26.60 -27.72 27.52
CA ARG A 343 -26.34 -27.85 26.07
C ARG A 343 -25.38 -26.89 25.37
N GLY A 344 -24.32 -27.50 24.83
CA GLY A 344 -23.73 -27.05 23.55
C GLY A 344 -22.21 -27.05 23.43
N GLY A 345 -21.49 -28.01 24.03
CA GLY A 345 -20.03 -28.09 23.86
C GLY A 345 -19.63 -28.64 22.49
N ILE A 346 -19.13 -27.78 21.61
CA ILE A 346 -18.35 -28.17 20.43
C ILE A 346 -16.93 -28.49 20.92
N ARG A 347 -16.49 -29.74 20.71
CA ARG A 347 -15.11 -30.20 20.94
C ARG A 347 -14.17 -29.65 19.86
N PRO A 348 -12.97 -29.16 20.20
CA PRO A 348 -11.91 -28.98 19.23
C PRO A 348 -11.20 -30.33 19.00
N GLU A 349 -11.32 -30.88 17.79
CA GLU A 349 -10.50 -31.99 17.33
C GLU A 349 -9.05 -31.54 17.17
N THR A 350 -8.16 -32.14 17.95
CA THR A 350 -6.72 -32.10 17.72
C THR A 350 -6.32 -33.53 17.35
N GLU A 351 -6.40 -33.88 16.06
CA GLU A 351 -5.94 -35.19 15.58
C GLU A 351 -4.65 -35.06 14.77
N THR A 352 -3.54 -35.20 15.48
CA THR A 352 -2.19 -35.35 14.93
C THR A 352 -2.02 -36.81 14.47
N ARG A 353 -2.33 -37.12 13.22
CA ARG A 353 -2.10 -38.46 12.66
C ARG A 353 -0.68 -38.59 12.11
N ARG A 354 0.21 -39.22 12.90
CA ARG A 354 1.46 -39.83 12.42
C ARG A 354 1.12 -41.02 11.52
N ILE A 355 1.72 -41.07 10.33
CA ILE A 355 1.73 -42.26 9.47
C ILE A 355 3.16 -42.80 9.45
N ALA A 356 3.30 -44.06 9.83
CA ALA A 356 4.48 -44.90 9.60
C ALA A 356 4.00 -46.24 8.99
N PRO A 357 4.89 -46.98 8.29
CA PRO A 357 4.55 -47.72 7.08
C PRO A 357 4.37 -49.23 7.29
N GLY A 358 3.71 -49.86 6.32
CA GLY A 358 3.89 -51.28 5.98
C GLY A 358 2.69 -52.16 6.25
N SER A 359 2.17 -52.79 5.19
CA SER A 359 1.69 -54.19 5.09
C SER A 359 0.68 -54.34 3.94
N ALA A 360 1.14 -54.85 2.80
CA ALA A 360 0.30 -55.65 1.89
C ALA A 360 0.56 -57.14 2.20
N PRO A 361 -0.12 -58.15 1.61
CA PRO A 361 -1.27 -58.15 0.68
C PRO A 361 -2.34 -59.22 1.00
N ARG A 362 -3.47 -59.25 0.26
CA ARG A 362 -4.13 -60.45 -0.35
C ARG A 362 -5.62 -60.20 -0.67
N GLY A 363 -6.06 -60.67 -1.84
CA GLY A 363 -7.47 -61.00 -2.10
C GLY A 363 -7.96 -60.62 -3.49
N LEU A 364 -7.75 -61.51 -4.47
CA LEU A 364 -8.47 -61.55 -5.76
C LEU A 364 -9.98 -61.79 -5.54
N PRO A 365 -10.81 -61.51 -6.55
CA PRO A 365 -11.42 -62.67 -7.19
C PRO A 365 -11.38 -62.64 -8.73
N THR A 366 -11.19 -63.87 -9.23
CA THR A 366 -11.31 -64.37 -10.59
C THR A 366 -12.68 -64.09 -11.20
N VAL A 367 -12.73 -63.65 -12.47
CA VAL A 367 -13.88 -63.90 -13.35
C VAL A 367 -13.37 -64.44 -14.68
N ILE A 368 -13.99 -65.55 -15.06
CA ILE A 368 -13.73 -66.46 -16.17
C ILE A 368 -14.38 -65.91 -17.46
N GLY A 369 -13.70 -65.99 -18.60
CA GLY A 369 -14.26 -65.72 -19.94
C GLY A 369 -15.26 -66.81 -20.40
N PRO A 370 -15.83 -66.76 -21.63
CA PRO A 370 -15.01 -67.10 -22.79
C PRO A 370 -15.36 -66.39 -24.13
N SER A 371 -14.32 -66.34 -24.97
CA SER A 371 -14.20 -66.30 -26.44
C SER A 371 -15.44 -66.32 -27.36
N GLY A 372 -15.37 -65.48 -28.41
CA GLY A 372 -16.02 -65.67 -29.72
C GLY A 372 -15.50 -64.67 -30.77
N PRO A 373 -15.09 -65.08 -31.99
CA PRO A 373 -14.39 -64.24 -32.97
C PRO A 373 -15.31 -63.75 -34.11
N GLY A 374 -15.00 -62.62 -34.74
CA GLY A 374 -15.57 -62.27 -36.04
C GLY A 374 -15.55 -60.79 -36.39
N GLU A 375 -15.09 -60.50 -37.61
CA GLU A 375 -15.46 -59.35 -38.46
C GLU A 375 -14.84 -57.97 -38.16
N GLY A 376 -13.83 -57.61 -38.97
CA GLY A 376 -13.83 -56.26 -39.58
C GLY A 376 -14.77 -56.26 -40.81
N PRO A 377 -14.84 -55.21 -41.65
CA PRO A 377 -14.15 -53.90 -41.61
C PRO A 377 -15.12 -52.71 -41.81
N THR A 378 -14.72 -51.46 -41.53
CA THR A 378 -15.08 -50.32 -42.42
C THR A 378 -14.21 -49.09 -42.17
N VAL A 379 -13.46 -48.72 -43.20
CA VAL A 379 -12.86 -47.39 -43.38
C VAL A 379 -13.96 -46.46 -43.88
N VAL A 380 -14.26 -45.39 -43.15
CA VAL A 380 -15.21 -44.35 -43.59
C VAL A 380 -14.41 -43.16 -44.14
N ALA A 381 -14.62 -42.88 -45.42
CA ALA A 381 -14.13 -41.68 -46.10
C ALA A 381 -14.89 -40.41 -45.62
N PRO A 382 -14.24 -39.24 -45.57
CA PRO A 382 -14.88 -37.99 -45.17
C PRO A 382 -15.54 -37.29 -46.36
N GLY A 383 -16.85 -37.08 -46.32
CA GLY A 383 -17.52 -36.20 -47.28
C GLY A 383 -19.03 -36.38 -47.38
N ALA A 384 -19.79 -35.74 -46.49
CA ALA A 384 -21.11 -35.16 -46.81
C ALA A 384 -21.61 -34.28 -45.65
N PRO A 385 -22.21 -33.11 -45.92
CA PRO A 385 -22.70 -32.18 -44.90
C PRO A 385 -24.06 -32.61 -44.34
N VAL A 386 -24.18 -32.63 -43.00
CA VAL A 386 -25.46 -32.82 -42.30
C VAL A 386 -26.09 -31.44 -42.05
N PRO A 387 -27.30 -31.15 -42.58
CA PRO A 387 -28.03 -29.93 -42.25
C PRO A 387 -28.92 -30.16 -41.02
N GLY A 388 -28.94 -29.17 -40.12
CA GLY A 388 -30.02 -29.03 -39.15
C GLY A 388 -29.68 -29.37 -37.70
N ARG A 389 -28.85 -28.55 -37.06
CA ARG A 389 -28.95 -28.37 -35.60
C ARG A 389 -28.65 -26.92 -35.24
N ARG A 390 -29.71 -26.12 -35.09
CA ARG A 390 -29.64 -24.78 -34.50
C ARG A 390 -29.32 -24.94 -33.01
N VAL A 391 -28.07 -24.67 -32.62
CA VAL A 391 -27.69 -24.50 -31.22
C VAL A 391 -28.05 -23.08 -30.83
N ARG A 392 -29.02 -22.94 -29.93
CA ARG A 392 -29.34 -21.66 -29.26
C ARG A 392 -28.21 -21.33 -28.30
N TYR A 393 -27.50 -20.23 -28.56
CA TYR A 393 -26.70 -19.56 -27.55
C TYR A 393 -27.64 -18.80 -26.61
N SER A 394 -27.64 -19.17 -25.33
CA SER A 394 -28.32 -18.44 -24.27
C SER A 394 -27.40 -17.30 -23.83
N GLY A 395 -27.60 -16.12 -24.41
CA GLY A 395 -26.99 -14.88 -23.94
C GLY A 395 -27.75 -14.37 -22.72
N ALA A 396 -27.14 -14.45 -21.55
CA ALA A 396 -27.58 -13.71 -20.37
C ALA A 396 -27.14 -12.25 -20.54
N GLY A 397 -28.10 -11.38 -20.83
CA GLY A 397 -27.92 -9.94 -20.90
C GLY A 397 -29.28 -9.29 -20.69
N MET A 398 -29.61 -9.02 -19.43
CA MET A 398 -30.84 -8.35 -19.04
C MET A 398 -30.46 -7.16 -18.18
N ASN A 399 -30.48 -5.98 -18.79
CA ASN A 399 -30.62 -4.68 -18.13
C ASN A 399 -31.44 -3.82 -19.10
N ASP A 400 -32.75 -3.88 -18.90
CA ASP A 400 -33.73 -3.01 -19.52
C ASP A 400 -34.01 -1.88 -18.53
N SER A 401 -33.78 -0.64 -18.96
CA SER A 401 -34.30 0.57 -18.33
C SER A 401 -34.33 1.64 -19.41
N THR A 402 -35.30 1.45 -20.31
CA THR A 402 -35.72 2.43 -21.30
C THR A 402 -36.57 3.50 -20.62
N VAL A 403 -36.11 4.76 -20.62
CA VAL A 403 -36.99 5.94 -20.53
C VAL A 403 -36.86 6.69 -21.85
N ALA A 404 -37.98 6.77 -22.56
CA ALA A 404 -38.12 7.41 -23.86
C ALA A 404 -38.30 8.93 -23.72
N GLY A 405 -37.77 9.67 -24.70
CA GLY A 405 -38.09 11.07 -24.98
C GLY A 405 -37.48 11.51 -26.32
N PRO A 406 -38.27 11.92 -27.33
CA PRO A 406 -37.77 12.19 -28.69
C PRO A 406 -37.58 13.69 -28.95
N ILE A 407 -36.43 14.11 -29.51
CA ILE A 407 -36.28 15.41 -30.18
C ILE A 407 -35.38 15.24 -31.43
N ALA A 408 -35.86 15.85 -32.53
CA ALA A 408 -35.40 15.78 -33.91
C ALA A 408 -33.98 16.33 -34.20
N PRO A 409 -33.38 16.03 -35.37
CA PRO A 409 -32.09 16.57 -35.79
C PRO A 409 -32.22 17.86 -36.61
N PRO A 410 -31.27 18.82 -36.49
CA PRO A 410 -31.02 19.79 -37.53
C PRO A 410 -29.73 19.48 -38.30
N GLY A 411 -29.79 19.67 -39.63
CA GLY A 411 -28.79 19.28 -40.62
C GLY A 411 -27.52 20.13 -40.71
N PRO A 412 -26.80 20.07 -41.84
CA PRO A 412 -25.41 20.52 -41.97
C PRO A 412 -25.33 22.03 -42.23
N ARG A 413 -24.37 22.70 -41.59
CA ARG A 413 -23.98 24.08 -41.93
C ARG A 413 -22.59 24.12 -42.55
N THR A 414 -22.62 24.47 -43.83
CA THR A 414 -21.60 25.14 -44.64
C THR A 414 -21.25 26.54 -44.08
N GLY A 415 -20.01 26.98 -44.33
CA GLY A 415 -19.47 28.31 -44.05
C GLY A 415 -18.02 28.16 -43.59
N GLU A 416 -17.00 28.17 -44.45
CA GLU A 416 -16.54 29.26 -45.32
C GLU A 416 -16.20 30.54 -44.53
N THR A 417 -14.93 30.65 -44.15
CA THR A 417 -14.24 31.95 -44.09
C THR A 417 -12.77 31.73 -44.46
N THR A 418 -12.46 32.18 -45.68
CA THR A 418 -11.14 32.36 -46.27
C THR A 418 -10.76 33.83 -46.12
N ILE A 419 -9.69 34.16 -45.39
CA ILE A 419 -8.75 35.31 -45.59
C ILE A 419 -7.47 34.88 -44.85
N GLY A 420 -6.37 34.46 -45.49
CA GLY A 420 -5.37 35.28 -46.23
C GLY A 420 -4.29 35.79 -45.26
N ARG A 421 -2.98 35.84 -45.49
CA ARG A 421 -2.03 35.48 -46.56
C ARG A 421 -0.63 35.88 -46.03
N SER A 422 0.44 35.25 -46.57
CA SER A 422 1.88 35.64 -46.56
C SER A 422 2.72 35.03 -45.44
N ALA A 423 3.58 34.05 -45.74
CA ALA A 423 4.98 34.14 -46.25
C ALA A 423 5.96 34.14 -45.06
N GLU A 424 6.85 33.16 -44.87
CA GLU A 424 8.15 32.96 -45.54
C GLU A 424 8.66 31.55 -45.16
N SER A 425 9.13 30.74 -46.10
CA SER A 425 10.56 30.50 -46.42
C SER A 425 11.31 29.67 -45.38
N GLY A 426 11.80 28.50 -45.81
CA GLY A 426 12.67 27.64 -45.02
C GLY A 426 12.66 26.19 -45.48
N ASP A 427 13.08 25.96 -46.72
CA ASP A 427 13.50 24.67 -47.23
C ASP A 427 14.65 24.12 -46.36
N ASP A 428 14.62 22.83 -45.99
CA ASP A 428 15.81 21.99 -45.85
C ASP A 428 15.41 20.52 -45.72
N GLU A 429 15.37 19.86 -46.88
CA GLU A 429 15.37 18.42 -47.06
C GLU A 429 16.81 17.90 -47.03
N PRO A 430 17.14 16.85 -46.26
CA PRO A 430 18.35 16.08 -46.53
C PRO A 430 18.01 14.75 -47.22
N THR A 431 18.23 14.73 -48.53
CA THR A 431 18.29 13.57 -49.41
C THR A 431 19.57 12.74 -49.16
N ILE A 432 19.37 11.45 -48.84
CA ILE A 432 20.16 10.24 -49.23
C ILE A 432 21.68 10.16 -48.92
N ARG A 433 22.07 9.12 -48.15
CA ARG A 433 23.28 8.33 -48.47
C ARG A 433 22.97 6.83 -48.44
N SER A 434 22.86 6.28 -49.64
CA SER A 434 22.94 4.86 -49.98
C SER A 434 24.36 4.34 -49.70
N VAL A 435 24.45 3.23 -48.95
CA VAL A 435 25.70 2.50 -48.70
C VAL A 435 25.90 1.48 -49.83
N PRO A 436 27.09 1.41 -50.46
CA PRO A 436 27.35 0.46 -51.53
C PRO A 436 27.54 -0.96 -50.98
N ARG A 437 26.98 -1.89 -51.74
CA ARG A 437 27.00 -3.35 -51.55
C ARG A 437 28.31 -3.85 -52.16
N ASP A 438 29.29 -4.21 -51.34
CA ASP A 438 30.55 -4.74 -51.82
C ASP A 438 30.45 -6.27 -51.97
N SER A 439 30.63 -6.71 -53.20
CA SER A 439 30.62 -8.10 -53.65
C SER A 439 32.04 -8.63 -53.71
N GLY A 440 32.48 -9.32 -52.66
CA GLY A 440 33.77 -10.01 -52.63
C GLY A 440 33.64 -11.47 -53.07
N SER A 441 33.86 -11.73 -54.37
CA SER A 441 34.13 -13.05 -54.92
C SER A 441 35.64 -13.28 -55.04
N GLY A 442 36.11 -14.48 -54.71
CA GLY A 442 37.46 -14.96 -54.99
C GLY A 442 38.16 -15.40 -53.70
N GLY A 443 38.83 -16.55 -53.63
CA GLY A 443 39.21 -17.53 -54.62
C GLY A 443 39.99 -18.62 -53.90
N ALA A 444 39.97 -19.82 -54.48
CA ALA A 444 40.54 -21.02 -53.91
C ALA A 444 42.08 -21.11 -53.93
N LYS A 445 42.58 -22.03 -53.10
CA LYS A 445 43.78 -22.91 -53.21
C LYS A 445 45.12 -22.48 -52.59
N PRO A 446 46.01 -23.44 -52.29
CA PRO A 446 45.87 -24.92 -52.40
C PRO A 446 45.73 -25.67 -51.08
#